data_AF-A0A078FXM2-F1
#
_entry.id   AF-A0A078FXM2-F1
#
_cell.length_a   1.000
_cell.length_b   1.000
_cell.length_c   1.000
_cell.angle_alpha   90.00
_cell.angle_beta   90.00
_cell.angle_gamma   90.00
#
_symmetry.space_group_name_H-M   'P 1'
#
loop_
_entity.id
_entity.type
_entity.pdbx_description
1 polymer ?
#
loop_
_entity_poly.entity_id
_entity_poly.type
_entity_poly.pdbx_seq_one_letter_code
_entity_poly.pdbx_strand_id
1 'polypeptide(L)'
;MFLAHLRYFLRHSKLLSIVRVVSLAMDRAIKEIVSGIVRRSVCIACQTTKELVLKDYALEPDEARIYSAAHLMVASLAGSFAHVTCKEPLRTSISRYLRHFLQDLNIKSEALEQIVQLVTNDNLDLGCAAIEQAATEKAVQAIDADIAHQLLLRRDGAGSSLSQNSVSFIPESLRPKLGQLSLSQHRVYEEFVQLPWQKQSTHTSHGLSGEVGLGSGYGPV
;
A
#
# COMPACT_ATOMS: atom_id res chain seq x y z
N MET A 1 -9.63 37.40 34.69
CA MET A 1 -10.36 36.34 33.96
C MET A 1 -10.39 36.55 32.44
N PHE A 2 -10.72 37.76 31.93
CA PHE A 2 -10.89 38.05 30.50
C PHE A 2 -9.66 37.76 29.62
N LEU A 3 -8.46 38.15 30.07
CA LEU A 3 -7.20 37.91 29.34
C LEU A 3 -6.84 36.41 29.21
N ALA A 4 -7.20 35.58 30.19
CA ALA A 4 -6.98 34.14 30.13
C ALA A 4 -7.93 33.49 29.11
N HIS A 5 -9.19 33.94 29.08
CA HIS A 5 -10.19 33.47 28.12
C HIS A 5 -9.86 33.91 26.69
N LEU A 6 -9.40 35.14 26.49
CA LEU A 6 -8.95 35.64 25.20
C LEU A 6 -7.71 34.88 24.69
N ARG A 7 -6.73 34.58 25.57
CA ARG A 7 -5.58 33.73 25.21
C ARG A 7 -5.99 32.29 24.88
N TYR A 8 -6.92 31.72 25.63
CA TYR A 8 -7.45 30.38 25.36
C TYR A 8 -8.17 30.35 24.01
N PHE A 9 -9.05 31.32 23.74
CA PHE A 9 -9.75 31.47 22.48
C PHE A 9 -8.79 31.70 21.29
N LEU A 10 -7.79 32.57 21.44
CA LEU A 10 -6.74 32.78 20.44
C LEU A 10 -5.91 31.52 20.20
N ARG A 11 -5.58 30.76 21.26
CA ARG A 11 -4.87 29.48 21.16
C ARG A 11 -5.73 28.42 20.47
N HIS A 12 -7.01 28.31 20.80
CA HIS A 12 -7.96 27.39 20.16
C HIS A 12 -8.18 27.74 18.68
N SER A 13 -8.38 29.03 18.38
CA SER A 13 -8.53 29.53 17.01
C SER A 13 -7.27 29.29 16.16
N LYS A 14 -6.07 29.44 16.74
CA LYS A 14 -4.80 29.11 16.08
C LYS A 14 -4.61 27.61 15.87
N LEU A 15 -5.06 26.78 16.82
CA LEU A 15 -5.01 25.33 16.67
C LEU A 15 -5.92 24.88 15.52
N LEU A 16 -7.13 25.45 15.45
CA LEU A 16 -8.10 25.17 14.38
C LEU A 16 -7.58 25.60 13.00
N SER A 17 -6.87 26.73 12.92
CA SER A 17 -6.24 27.16 11.66
C SER A 17 -5.10 26.23 11.25
N ILE A 18 -4.29 25.73 12.19
CA ILE A 18 -3.20 24.80 11.88
C ILE A 18 -3.77 23.48 11.35
N VAL A 19 -4.78 22.89 12.01
CA VAL A 19 -5.41 21.65 11.52
C VAL A 19 -5.94 21.81 10.09
N ARG A 20 -6.60 22.94 9.81
CA ARG A 20 -7.08 23.24 8.44
C ARG A 20 -5.94 23.37 7.43
N VAL A 21 -4.83 24.01 7.83
CA VAL A 21 -3.63 24.15 6.99
C VAL A 21 -3.01 22.78 6.70
N VAL A 22 -2.94 21.88 7.69
CA VAL A 22 -2.43 20.52 7.51
C VAL A 22 -3.31 19.74 6.53
N SER A 23 -4.63 19.72 6.73
CA SER A 23 -5.55 19.04 5.81
C SER A 23 -5.43 19.57 4.38
N LEU A 24 -5.35 20.90 4.22
CA LEU A 24 -5.19 21.52 2.91
C LEU A 24 -3.83 21.16 2.26
N ALA A 25 -2.74 21.16 3.03
CA ALA A 25 -1.42 20.76 2.54
C ALA A 25 -1.41 19.30 2.08
N MET A 26 -2.02 18.39 2.85
CA MET A 26 -2.17 16.98 2.50
C MET A 26 -2.96 16.81 1.20
N ASP A 27 -4.12 17.45 1.08
CA ASP A 27 -4.97 17.37 -0.11
C ASP A 27 -4.23 17.83 -1.37
N ARG A 28 -3.47 18.93 -1.26
CA ARG A 28 -2.69 19.47 -2.38
C ARG A 28 -1.51 18.56 -2.73
N ALA A 29 -0.82 18.04 -1.73
CA ALA A 29 0.32 17.15 -1.92
C ALA A 29 -0.08 15.82 -2.59
N ILE A 30 -1.17 15.20 -2.13
CA ILE A 30 -1.68 13.95 -2.71
C ILE A 30 -2.11 14.21 -4.17
N LYS A 31 -2.91 15.26 -4.42
CA LYS A 31 -3.38 15.59 -5.78
C LYS A 31 -2.25 15.84 -6.77
N GLU A 32 -1.12 16.41 -6.33
CA GLU A 32 0.05 16.67 -7.17
C GLU A 32 0.65 15.37 -7.72
N ILE A 33 0.76 14.32 -6.90
CA ILE A 33 1.57 13.13 -7.23
C ILE A 33 0.74 11.89 -7.60
N VAL A 34 -0.51 11.79 -7.11
CA VAL A 34 -1.30 10.56 -7.15
C VAL A 34 -1.48 10.01 -8.56
N SER A 35 -1.75 10.86 -9.55
CA SER A 35 -2.02 10.43 -10.93
C SER A 35 -0.84 9.68 -11.57
N GLY A 36 0.38 10.19 -11.39
CA GLY A 36 1.59 9.58 -11.97
C GLY A 36 1.95 8.25 -11.30
N ILE A 37 1.88 8.22 -9.97
CA ILE A 37 2.21 7.03 -9.18
C ILE A 37 1.19 5.92 -9.43
N VAL A 38 -0.11 6.23 -9.30
CA VAL A 38 -1.19 5.25 -9.52
C VAL A 38 -1.09 4.66 -10.92
N ARG A 39 -0.91 5.49 -11.96
CA ARG A 39 -0.81 5.00 -13.34
C ARG A 39 0.33 3.99 -13.52
N ARG A 40 1.51 4.29 -12.99
CA ARG A 40 2.68 3.42 -13.16
C ARG A 40 2.56 2.13 -12.34
N SER A 41 2.11 2.22 -11.09
CA SER A 41 1.89 1.05 -10.23
C SER A 41 0.84 0.09 -10.82
N VAL A 42 -0.30 0.61 -11.27
CA VAL A 42 -1.38 -0.18 -11.88
C VAL A 42 -0.89 -0.89 -13.14
N CYS A 43 -0.20 -0.18 -14.04
CA CYS A 43 0.30 -0.75 -15.29
C CYS A 43 1.24 -1.95 -15.06
N ILE A 44 2.23 -1.78 -14.17
CA ILE A 44 3.19 -2.86 -13.85
C ILE A 44 2.47 -4.02 -13.17
N ALA A 45 1.65 -3.73 -12.15
CA ALA A 45 0.93 -4.77 -11.41
C ALA A 45 -0.01 -5.59 -12.29
N CYS A 46 -0.78 -4.94 -13.18
CA CYS A 46 -1.70 -5.65 -14.09
C CYS A 46 -0.94 -6.53 -15.07
N GLN A 47 0.12 -6.00 -15.69
CA GLN A 47 0.93 -6.79 -16.62
C GLN A 47 1.55 -8.00 -15.93
N THR A 48 2.17 -7.84 -14.76
CA THR A 48 2.75 -8.95 -14.00
C THR A 48 1.70 -9.97 -13.57
N THR A 49 0.56 -9.50 -13.06
CA THR A 49 -0.52 -10.39 -12.58
C THR A 49 -1.11 -11.20 -13.72
N LYS A 50 -1.41 -10.56 -14.85
CA LYS A 50 -1.95 -11.22 -16.04
C LYS A 50 -1.05 -12.36 -16.50
N GLU A 51 0.24 -12.10 -16.68
CA GLU A 51 1.19 -13.12 -17.16
C GLU A 51 1.33 -14.29 -16.18
N LEU A 52 1.40 -14.02 -14.87
CA LEU A 52 1.59 -15.06 -13.86
C LEU A 52 0.33 -15.89 -13.62
N VAL A 53 -0.82 -15.23 -13.47
CA VAL A 53 -2.10 -15.91 -13.22
C VAL A 53 -2.51 -16.75 -14.42
N LEU A 54 -2.45 -16.21 -15.65
CA LEU A 54 -2.85 -16.98 -16.84
C LEU A 54 -1.93 -18.17 -17.11
N LYS A 55 -0.66 -18.07 -16.71
CA LYS A 55 0.30 -19.17 -16.78
C LYS A 55 0.01 -20.23 -15.72
N ASP A 56 -0.22 -19.85 -14.47
CA ASP A 56 -0.47 -20.81 -13.38
C ASP A 56 -1.85 -21.48 -13.51
N TYR A 57 -2.86 -20.73 -13.94
CA TYR A 57 -4.23 -21.20 -14.16
C TYR A 57 -4.49 -21.66 -15.60
N ALA A 58 -3.43 -22.01 -16.34
CA ALA A 58 -3.56 -22.37 -17.74
C ALA A 58 -4.39 -23.65 -17.99
N LEU A 59 -4.61 -24.51 -16.99
CA LEU A 59 -5.48 -25.68 -17.11
C LEU A 59 -6.75 -25.59 -16.27
N GLU A 60 -7.05 -24.40 -15.72
CA GLU A 60 -8.23 -24.17 -14.90
C GLU A 60 -9.44 -23.84 -15.79
N PRO A 61 -10.53 -24.64 -15.72
CA PRO A 61 -11.78 -24.34 -16.42
C PRO A 61 -12.66 -23.29 -15.72
N ASP A 62 -12.52 -23.11 -14.40
CA ASP A 62 -13.34 -22.19 -13.63
C ASP A 62 -12.75 -20.77 -13.63
N GLU A 63 -13.30 -19.90 -14.48
CA GLU A 63 -12.87 -18.51 -14.61
C GLU A 63 -12.99 -17.74 -13.29
N ALA A 64 -13.93 -18.08 -12.40
CA ALA A 64 -14.08 -17.39 -11.12
C ALA A 64 -12.84 -17.55 -10.24
N ARG A 65 -12.17 -18.71 -10.29
CA ARG A 65 -10.90 -18.93 -9.58
C ARG A 65 -9.76 -18.09 -10.16
N ILE A 66 -9.74 -17.92 -11.47
CA ILE A 66 -8.75 -17.08 -12.17
C ILE A 66 -8.91 -15.62 -11.76
N TYR A 67 -10.14 -15.09 -11.79
CA TYR A 67 -10.43 -13.73 -11.34
C TYR A 67 -10.08 -13.52 -9.87
N SER A 68 -10.47 -14.46 -9.00
CA SER A 68 -10.14 -14.39 -7.57
C SER A 68 -8.63 -14.30 -7.34
N ALA A 69 -7.84 -15.14 -8.01
CA ALA A 69 -6.38 -15.12 -7.89
C ALA A 69 -5.77 -13.82 -8.43
N ALA A 70 -6.29 -13.33 -9.55
CA ALA A 70 -5.87 -12.06 -10.15
C ALA A 70 -6.15 -10.86 -9.25
N HIS A 71 -7.33 -10.79 -8.63
CA HIS A 71 -7.69 -9.72 -7.70
C HIS A 71 -6.78 -9.69 -6.48
N LEU A 72 -6.55 -10.85 -5.86
CA LEU A 72 -5.66 -10.96 -4.69
C LEU A 72 -4.25 -10.46 -5.03
N MET A 73 -3.68 -10.96 -6.12
CA MET A 73 -2.33 -10.62 -6.54
C MET A 73 -2.19 -9.15 -6.98
N VAL A 74 -3.09 -8.66 -7.85
CA VAL A 74 -2.98 -7.30 -8.40
C VAL A 74 -3.14 -6.25 -7.32
N ALA A 75 -4.05 -6.47 -6.35
CA ALA A 75 -4.29 -5.57 -5.24
C ALA A 75 -3.03 -5.40 -4.38
N SER A 76 -2.38 -6.51 -4.07
CA SER A 76 -1.15 -6.56 -3.27
C SER A 76 0.02 -5.89 -3.97
N LEU A 77 0.24 -6.20 -5.25
CA LEU A 77 1.34 -5.63 -6.04
C LEU A 77 1.17 -4.13 -6.29
N ALA A 78 -0.03 -3.70 -6.71
CA ALA A 78 -0.30 -2.29 -7.01
C ALA A 78 -0.14 -1.41 -5.76
N GLY A 79 -0.68 -1.87 -4.62
CA GLY A 79 -0.50 -1.22 -3.32
C GLY A 79 0.99 -1.14 -2.94
N SER A 80 1.74 -2.23 -3.10
CA SER A 80 3.19 -2.28 -2.81
C SER A 80 3.99 -1.27 -3.59
N PHE A 81 3.79 -1.24 -4.90
CA PHE A 81 4.51 -0.31 -5.76
C PHE A 81 4.14 1.13 -5.44
N ALA A 82 2.85 1.42 -5.20
CA ALA A 82 2.39 2.75 -4.83
C ALA A 82 2.99 3.21 -3.49
N HIS A 83 2.92 2.38 -2.44
CA HIS A 83 3.41 2.71 -1.10
C HIS A 83 4.89 3.09 -1.11
N VAL A 84 5.75 2.23 -1.66
CA VAL A 84 7.20 2.46 -1.70
C VAL A 84 7.55 3.66 -2.57
N THR A 85 6.85 3.85 -3.69
CA THR A 85 7.13 4.94 -4.64
C THR A 85 6.69 6.31 -4.11
N CYS A 86 5.56 6.38 -3.39
CA CYS A 86 4.97 7.66 -3.01
C CYS A 86 5.64 8.34 -1.81
N LYS A 87 6.33 7.56 -0.95
CA LYS A 87 6.81 8.03 0.36
C LYS A 87 7.70 9.29 0.27
N GLU A 88 8.72 9.27 -0.58
CA GLU A 88 9.64 10.41 -0.69
C GLU A 88 9.06 11.61 -1.47
N PRO A 89 8.39 11.41 -2.63
CA PRO A 89 7.68 12.50 -3.31
C PRO A 89 6.63 13.18 -2.43
N LEU A 90 5.87 12.39 -1.66
CA LEU A 90 4.83 12.89 -0.77
C LEU A 90 5.41 13.71 0.38
N ARG A 91 6.46 13.21 1.06
CA ARG A 91 7.19 13.94 2.10
C ARG A 91 7.65 15.31 1.61
N THR A 92 8.22 15.35 0.41
CA THR A 92 8.70 16.59 -0.23
C THR A 92 7.55 17.55 -0.52
N SER A 93 6.45 17.05 -1.09
CA SER A 93 5.30 17.89 -1.46
C SER A 93 4.54 18.43 -0.23
N ILE A 94 4.29 17.59 0.79
CA ILE A 94 3.67 18.03 2.07
C ILE A 94 4.51 19.16 2.68
N SER A 95 5.83 18.94 2.81
CA SER A 95 6.73 19.93 3.42
C SER A 95 6.73 21.25 2.64
N ARG A 96 6.63 21.21 1.32
CA ARG A 96 6.52 22.39 0.46
C ARG A 96 5.23 23.17 0.73
N TYR A 97 4.08 22.51 0.73
CA TYR A 97 2.79 23.17 0.98
C TYR A 97 2.66 23.70 2.40
N LEU A 98 3.15 22.96 3.41
CA LEU A 98 3.15 23.43 4.79
C LEU A 98 3.98 24.71 4.95
N ARG A 99 5.19 24.78 4.37
CA ARG A 99 6.00 26.01 4.39
C ARG A 99 5.26 27.18 3.76
N HIS A 100 4.62 26.95 2.61
CA HIS A 100 3.88 27.98 1.90
C HIS A 100 2.69 28.52 2.73
N PHE A 101 1.89 27.64 3.32
CA PHE A 101 0.70 28.06 4.08
C PHE A 101 1.01 28.61 5.48
N LEU A 102 2.11 28.19 6.10
CA LEU A 102 2.50 28.65 7.42
C LEU A 102 3.36 29.93 7.39
N GLN A 103 3.82 30.36 6.20
CA GLN A 103 4.66 31.54 6.04
C GLN A 103 3.99 32.82 6.57
N ASP A 104 2.67 32.94 6.41
CA ASP A 104 1.88 34.11 6.82
C ASP A 104 1.65 34.21 8.34
N LEU A 105 2.04 33.18 9.12
CA LEU A 105 1.82 33.14 10.56
C LEU A 105 2.93 33.83 11.38
N ASN A 106 3.91 34.45 10.72
CA ASN A 106 5.04 35.17 11.33
C ASN A 106 5.80 34.32 12.38
N ILE A 107 5.92 33.02 12.12
CA ILE A 107 6.62 32.04 12.96
C ILE A 107 8.13 32.18 12.71
N LYS A 108 8.95 32.06 13.76
CA LYS A 108 10.42 32.05 13.61
C LYS A 108 10.85 30.90 12.69
N SER A 109 11.78 31.16 11.76
CA SER A 109 12.22 30.21 10.73
C SER A 109 12.57 28.81 11.28
N GLU A 110 13.33 28.74 12.38
CA GLU A 110 13.71 27.47 13.01
C GLU A 110 12.50 26.69 13.56
N ALA A 111 11.58 27.39 14.24
CA ALA A 111 10.36 26.78 14.77
C ALA A 111 9.43 26.31 13.63
N LEU A 112 9.39 27.04 12.51
CA LEU A 112 8.63 26.65 11.33
C LEU A 112 9.14 25.33 10.74
N GLU A 113 10.45 25.19 10.55
CA GLU A 113 11.03 23.95 10.02
C GLU A 113 10.78 22.75 10.94
N GLN A 114 10.87 22.94 12.27
CA GLN A 114 10.51 21.89 13.24
C GLN A 114 9.03 21.47 13.13
N ILE A 115 8.11 22.44 13.01
CA ILE A 115 6.68 22.16 12.84
C ILE A 115 6.43 21.41 11.53
N VAL A 116 7.02 21.87 10.43
CA VAL A 116 6.88 21.24 9.10
C VAL A 116 7.38 19.79 9.16
N GLN A 117 8.56 19.56 9.73
CA GLN A 117 9.12 18.21 9.84
C GLN A 117 8.24 17.28 10.68
N LEU A 118 7.77 17.75 11.84
CA LEU A 118 6.89 16.98 12.72
C LEU A 118 5.58 16.62 12.01
N VAL A 119 4.88 17.62 11.48
CA VAL A 119 3.59 17.43 10.80
C VAL A 119 3.74 16.53 9.58
N THR A 120 4.79 16.72 8.76
CA THR A 120 5.04 15.85 7.62
C THR A 120 5.23 14.41 8.06
N ASN A 121 6.05 14.15 9.08
CA ASN A 121 6.29 12.79 9.58
C ASN A 121 5.01 12.14 10.11
N ASP A 122 4.22 12.87 10.90
CA ASP A 122 3.01 12.35 11.53
C ASP A 122 1.89 12.02 10.53
N ASN A 123 1.88 12.70 9.37
CA ASN A 123 0.83 12.54 8.36
C ASN A 123 1.29 11.74 7.12
N LEU A 124 2.57 11.40 7.03
CA LEU A 124 3.13 10.76 5.84
C LEU A 124 2.48 9.42 5.55
N ASP A 125 2.39 8.55 6.57
CA ASP A 125 1.86 7.20 6.39
C ASP A 125 0.36 7.22 6.04
N LEU A 126 -0.40 8.21 6.54
CA LEU A 126 -1.80 8.43 6.14
C LEU A 126 -1.92 8.80 4.65
N GLY A 127 -1.08 9.71 4.17
CA GLY A 127 -1.09 10.08 2.75
C GLY A 127 -0.60 8.94 1.84
N CYS A 128 0.38 8.14 2.30
CA CYS A 128 0.81 6.94 1.61
C CYS A 128 -0.33 5.93 1.48
N ALA A 129 -1.05 5.67 2.58
CA ALA A 129 -2.20 4.77 2.59
C ALA A 129 -3.32 5.22 1.62
N ALA A 130 -3.56 6.52 1.51
CA ALA A 130 -4.54 7.05 0.55
C ALA A 130 -4.14 6.80 -0.92
N ILE A 131 -2.85 6.95 -1.25
CA ILE A 131 -2.35 6.70 -2.61
C ILE A 131 -2.30 5.20 -2.92
N GLU A 132 -1.92 4.39 -1.94
CA GLU A 132 -1.94 2.93 -1.97
C GLU A 132 -3.34 2.42 -2.28
N GLN A 133 -4.35 2.86 -1.52
CA GLN A 133 -5.74 2.49 -1.73
C GLN A 133 -6.22 2.85 -3.14
N ALA A 134 -5.92 4.08 -3.61
CA ALA A 134 -6.29 4.52 -4.95
C ALA A 134 -5.63 3.67 -6.06
N ALA A 135 -4.40 3.19 -5.84
CA ALA A 135 -3.73 2.30 -6.77
C ALA A 135 -4.35 0.90 -6.77
N THR A 136 -4.62 0.35 -5.59
CA THR A 136 -5.24 -0.97 -5.41
C THR A 136 -6.62 -1.05 -6.03
N GLU A 137 -7.52 -0.10 -5.73
CA GLU A 137 -8.88 -0.07 -6.29
C GLU A 137 -8.86 0.02 -7.83
N LYS A 138 -8.01 0.90 -8.36
CA LYS A 138 -7.90 1.07 -9.81
C LYS A 138 -7.30 -0.14 -10.50
N ALA A 139 -6.36 -0.84 -9.86
CA ALA A 139 -5.76 -2.05 -10.41
C ALA A 139 -6.75 -3.21 -10.47
N VAL A 140 -7.57 -3.40 -9.42
CA VAL A 140 -8.63 -4.41 -9.39
C VAL A 140 -9.66 -4.17 -10.51
N GLN A 141 -10.03 -2.92 -10.77
CA GLN A 141 -10.92 -2.58 -11.89
C GLN A 141 -10.28 -2.82 -13.27
N ALA A 142 -8.97 -2.60 -13.39
CA ALA A 142 -8.26 -2.72 -14.67
C ALA A 142 -7.98 -4.17 -15.07
N ILE A 143 -7.64 -5.04 -14.11
CA ILE A 143 -7.23 -6.43 -14.39
C ILE A 143 -8.35 -7.26 -15.01
N ASP A 144 -9.62 -6.93 -14.73
CA ASP A 144 -10.77 -7.69 -15.24
C ASP A 144 -10.84 -7.68 -16.77
N ALA A 145 -10.60 -6.52 -17.38
CA ALA A 145 -10.59 -6.36 -18.83
C ALA A 145 -9.43 -7.13 -19.47
N ASP A 146 -8.26 -7.09 -18.83
CA ASP A 146 -7.06 -7.79 -19.28
C ASP A 146 -7.24 -9.32 -19.25
N ILE A 147 -7.82 -9.85 -18.17
CA ILE A 147 -8.12 -11.29 -18.02
C ILE A 147 -9.22 -11.70 -19.00
N ALA A 148 -10.32 -10.94 -19.10
CA ALA A 148 -11.42 -11.24 -20.01
C ALA A 148 -10.94 -11.34 -21.46
N HIS A 149 -10.10 -10.40 -21.89
CA HIS A 149 -9.54 -10.42 -23.25
C HIS A 149 -8.73 -11.71 -23.53
N GLN A 150 -7.93 -12.16 -22.56
CA GLN A 150 -7.11 -13.36 -22.71
C GLN A 150 -7.93 -14.65 -22.66
N LEU A 151 -8.98 -14.71 -21.84
CA LEU A 151 -9.90 -15.85 -21.78
C LEU A 151 -10.69 -16.00 -23.08
N LEU A 152 -11.09 -14.89 -23.72
CA LEU A 152 -11.70 -14.91 -25.06
C LEU A 152 -10.75 -15.50 -26.11
N LEU A 153 -9.49 -15.03 -26.16
CA LEU A 153 -8.48 -15.57 -27.09
C LEU A 153 -8.24 -17.07 -26.88
N ARG A 154 -8.26 -17.52 -25.63
CA ARG A 154 -8.16 -18.95 -25.28
C ARG A 154 -9.33 -19.76 -25.84
N ARG A 155 -10.57 -19.25 -25.75
CA ARG A 155 -11.76 -19.92 -26.29
C ARG A 155 -11.70 -20.07 -27.81
N ASP A 156 -11.13 -19.09 -28.49
CA ASP A 156 -10.95 -19.10 -29.94
C ASP A 156 -9.76 -19.96 -30.40
N GLY A 157 -9.11 -20.70 -29.47
CA GLY A 157 -7.97 -21.57 -29.76
C GLY A 157 -6.63 -20.83 -29.98
N ALA A 158 -6.64 -19.50 -29.94
CA ALA A 158 -5.48 -18.63 -30.18
C ALA A 158 -4.68 -18.31 -28.89
N GLY A 159 -5.25 -18.55 -27.71
CA GLY A 159 -4.70 -18.12 -26.41
C GLY A 159 -4.06 -19.20 -25.55
N SER A 160 -3.79 -20.41 -26.07
CA SER A 160 -3.10 -21.45 -25.28
C SER A 160 -1.58 -21.21 -25.26
N SER A 161 -1.10 -20.50 -24.22
CA SER A 161 0.34 -20.31 -23.96
C SER A 161 1.06 -21.59 -23.52
N LEU A 162 0.32 -22.61 -23.07
CA LEU A 162 0.84 -23.96 -22.96
C LEU A 162 0.91 -24.56 -24.36
N SER A 163 1.97 -24.23 -25.09
CA SER A 163 2.40 -25.11 -26.18
C SER A 163 2.60 -26.49 -25.56
N GLN A 164 1.93 -27.51 -26.08
CA GLN A 164 2.09 -28.90 -25.60
C GLN A 164 3.57 -29.34 -25.61
N ASN A 165 4.42 -28.65 -26.39
CA ASN A 165 5.86 -28.85 -26.46
C ASN A 165 6.66 -28.32 -25.24
N SER A 166 6.12 -27.40 -24.44
CA SER A 166 6.83 -26.82 -23.27
C SER A 166 6.74 -27.74 -22.04
N VAL A 167 5.70 -28.55 -21.95
CA VAL A 167 5.36 -29.35 -20.76
C VAL A 167 6.08 -30.70 -20.74
N SER A 168 6.68 -31.11 -21.87
CA SER A 168 7.44 -32.35 -22.01
C SER A 168 8.76 -32.34 -21.23
N PHE A 169 9.35 -31.16 -21.00
CA PHE A 169 10.60 -30.98 -20.24
C PHE A 169 10.40 -30.77 -18.74
N ILE A 170 9.16 -30.62 -18.27
CA ILE A 170 8.86 -30.39 -16.85
C ILE A 170 8.78 -31.76 -16.14
N PRO A 171 9.57 -31.99 -15.08
CA PRO A 171 9.47 -33.21 -14.27
C PRO A 171 8.03 -33.42 -13.76
N GLU A 172 7.62 -34.68 -13.63
CA GLU A 172 6.24 -35.04 -13.30
C GLU A 172 5.76 -34.43 -11.96
N SER A 173 6.66 -34.21 -11.01
CA SER A 173 6.38 -33.54 -9.74
C SER A 173 6.03 -32.05 -9.85
N LEU A 174 6.44 -31.39 -10.94
CA LEU A 174 6.22 -29.96 -11.21
C LEU A 174 5.28 -29.71 -12.38
N ARG A 175 4.86 -30.78 -13.08
CA ARG A 175 3.96 -30.68 -14.22
C ARG A 175 2.60 -30.14 -13.75
N PRO A 176 2.07 -29.08 -14.38
CA PRO A 176 0.72 -28.59 -14.10
C PRO A 176 -0.29 -29.74 -14.28
N LYS A 177 -1.12 -29.98 -13.27
CA LYS A 177 -2.19 -30.97 -13.34
C LYS A 177 -3.39 -30.36 -14.03
N LEU A 178 -4.12 -31.17 -14.80
CA LEU A 178 -5.42 -30.78 -15.35
C LEU A 178 -6.40 -30.50 -14.20
N GLY A 179 -7.05 -29.34 -14.21
CA GLY A 179 -7.98 -28.90 -13.16
C GLY A 179 -7.35 -27.97 -12.13
N GLN A 180 -7.85 -28.06 -10.89
CA GLN A 180 -7.54 -27.11 -9.82
C GLN A 180 -6.10 -27.23 -9.32
N LEU A 181 -5.47 -26.07 -9.06
CA LEU A 181 -4.19 -26.00 -8.34
C LEU A 181 -4.27 -26.73 -6.99
N SER A 182 -3.13 -27.26 -6.51
CA SER A 182 -3.09 -27.84 -5.17
C SER A 182 -3.37 -26.78 -4.10
N LEU A 183 -3.84 -27.21 -2.92
CA LEU A 183 -4.07 -26.30 -1.79
C LEU A 183 -2.82 -25.48 -1.44
N SER A 184 -1.64 -26.09 -1.51
CA SER A 184 -0.36 -25.39 -1.27
C SER A 184 -0.03 -24.34 -2.33
N GLN A 185 -0.41 -24.57 -3.59
CA GLN A 185 -0.23 -23.59 -4.67
C GLN A 185 -1.24 -22.45 -4.56
N HIS A 186 -2.49 -22.76 -4.21
CA HIS A 186 -3.52 -21.74 -4.01
C HIS A 186 -3.21 -20.82 -2.83
N ARG A 187 -2.64 -21.37 -1.75
CA ARG A 187 -2.23 -20.60 -0.56
C ARG A 187 -1.31 -19.41 -0.87
N VAL A 188 -0.45 -19.52 -1.89
CA VAL A 188 0.41 -18.40 -2.32
C VAL A 188 -0.42 -17.18 -2.72
N TYR A 189 -1.59 -17.40 -3.34
CA TYR A 189 -2.50 -16.32 -3.70
C TYR A 189 -3.27 -15.76 -2.50
N GLU A 190 -3.66 -16.62 -1.55
CA GLU A 190 -4.30 -16.18 -0.29
C GLU A 190 -3.38 -15.31 0.56
N GLU A 191 -2.06 -15.55 0.51
CA GLU A 191 -1.08 -14.74 1.23
C GLU A 191 -0.97 -13.31 0.70
N PHE A 192 -1.43 -13.03 -0.53
CA PHE A 192 -1.49 -11.66 -1.05
C PHE A 192 -2.50 -10.77 -0.33
N VAL A 193 -3.48 -11.34 0.39
CA VAL A 193 -4.42 -10.59 1.25
C VAL A 193 -3.67 -9.84 2.36
N GLN A 194 -2.48 -10.31 2.75
CA GLN A 194 -1.70 -9.72 3.83
C GLN A 194 -0.50 -8.94 3.28
N LEU A 195 -0.65 -7.62 3.19
CA LEU A 195 0.46 -6.75 2.84
C LEU A 195 1.55 -6.81 3.95
N PRO A 196 2.82 -7.12 3.62
CA PRO A 196 3.87 -7.29 4.61
C PRO A 196 4.07 -6.08 5.55
N TRP A 197 3.89 -4.84 5.06
CA TRP A 197 4.06 -3.65 5.90
C TRP A 197 2.91 -3.40 6.87
N GLN A 198 1.69 -3.90 6.60
CA GLN A 198 0.59 -3.79 7.56
C GLN A 198 0.87 -4.60 8.85
N LYS A 199 1.67 -5.67 8.76
CA LYS A 199 2.14 -6.43 9.93
C LYS A 199 3.14 -5.65 10.78
N GLN A 200 3.99 -4.83 10.14
CA GLN A 200 5.05 -4.08 10.80
C GLN A 200 4.48 -2.94 11.68
N SER A 201 3.41 -2.27 11.22
CA SER A 201 2.76 -1.18 11.96
C SER A 201 2.04 -1.62 13.24
N THR A 202 1.62 -2.89 13.33
CA THR A 202 0.96 -3.43 14.53
C THR A 202 1.91 -3.91 15.63
N HIS A 203 3.22 -4.04 15.36
CA HIS A 203 4.18 -4.57 16.33
C HIS A 203 5.02 -3.50 17.06
N THR A 204 4.91 -2.21 16.72
CA THR A 204 5.68 -1.14 17.38
C THR A 204 4.95 -0.48 18.55
N SER A 205 3.82 -1.04 19.02
CA SER A 205 3.01 -0.45 20.08
C SER A 205 2.72 -1.41 21.24
N HIS A 206 3.69 -2.16 21.76
CA HIS A 206 3.54 -2.78 23.08
C HIS A 206 4.90 -2.94 23.80
N GLY A 207 5.06 -2.23 24.92
CA GLY A 207 5.77 -2.77 26.09
C GLY A 207 7.18 -2.26 26.41
N LEU A 208 7.37 -0.95 26.64
CA LEU A 208 8.39 -0.49 27.60
C LEU A 208 7.69 -0.22 28.94
N SER A 209 7.47 -1.27 29.72
CA SER A 209 7.23 -1.15 31.16
C SER A 209 8.44 -1.78 31.85
N GLY A 210 9.24 -0.91 32.48
CA GLY A 210 10.43 -1.30 33.20
C GLY A 210 10.09 -2.12 34.44
N GLU A 211 10.83 -3.22 34.63
CA GLU A 211 10.98 -3.86 35.92
C GLU A 211 12.28 -3.33 36.55
N VAL A 212 12.09 -2.49 37.57
CA VAL A 212 13.11 -2.16 38.57
C VAL A 212 13.14 -3.30 39.57
N GLY A 213 14.34 -3.85 39.80
CA GLY A 213 14.55 -5.05 40.59
C GLY A 213 14.21 -4.96 42.08
N LEU A 214 14.04 -6.15 42.65
CA LEU A 214 14.32 -6.45 44.05
C LEU A 214 14.91 -7.87 44.12
N GLY A 215 16.11 -7.97 44.68
CA GLY A 215 16.84 -9.22 44.84
C GLY A 215 16.48 -9.99 46.12
N SER A 216 16.89 -11.26 46.12
CA SER A 216 17.35 -12.14 47.22
C SER A 216 17.15 -13.57 46.71
N GLY A 217 18.12 -14.47 46.56
CA GLY A 217 19.14 -14.90 47.51
C GLY A 217 19.01 -16.43 47.66
N TYR A 218 20.15 -17.13 47.77
CA TYR A 218 20.38 -18.57 48.02
C TYR A 218 20.54 -19.54 46.82
N GLY A 219 21.79 -20.01 46.62
CA GLY A 219 22.15 -21.29 45.97
C GLY A 219 22.27 -22.42 47.02
N PRO A 220 23.19 -23.39 46.89
CA PRO A 220 23.54 -24.22 45.73
C PRO A 220 23.41 -25.74 46.05
N VAL A 221 23.32 -26.60 45.02
CA VAL A 221 24.02 -27.90 44.91
C VAL A 221 24.27 -28.18 43.43
#